data_AF-A0A317KGR6-F1
#
_entry.id   AF-A0A317KGR6-F1
#
_cell.length_a   1.000
_cell.length_b   1.000
_cell.length_c   1.000
_cell.angle_alpha   90.00
_cell.angle_beta   90.00
_cell.angle_gamma   90.00
#
_symmetry.space_group_name_H-M   'P 1'
#
loop_
_entity.id
_entity.type
_entity.pdbx_description
1 polymer ?
#
loop_
_entity_poly.entity_id
_entity_poly.type
_entity_poly.pdbx_seq_one_letter_code
_entity_poly.pdbx_strand_id
1 'polypeptide(L)'
;MIGMVTTTIVVQDRVDAYELFAAARTVLGLPLDGRWHLVDHGRVHMLQTLPEQGMPALASVHFPVDGRRHPGEPDAGIPGGYALLAFTSDGGGDPGIRRWHRDLAGRAGSWLTSRRLRWTVSYADGPFTTGYAPHDPQAVTQ
;
A
#
# COMPACT_ATOMS: atom_id res chain seq x y z
N MET A 1 14.51 21.77 4.29
CA MET A 1 14.41 20.42 3.73
C MET A 1 12.96 20.14 3.43
N ILE A 2 12.62 19.84 2.18
CA ILE A 2 11.29 19.34 1.84
C ILE A 2 11.29 17.87 2.30
N GLY A 3 10.58 17.56 3.38
CA GLY A 3 10.55 16.19 3.90
C GLY A 3 9.85 15.24 2.92
N MET A 4 10.25 13.98 2.91
CA MET A 4 9.51 12.91 2.24
C MET A 4 8.24 12.59 3.04
N VAL A 5 7.19 12.11 2.37
CA VAL A 5 6.02 11.54 3.03
C VAL A 5 5.70 10.19 2.39
N THR A 6 5.54 9.20 3.26
CA THR A 6 5.13 7.85 2.87
C THR A 6 3.77 7.54 3.47
N THR A 7 2.89 6.90 2.71
CA THR A 7 1.68 6.28 3.23
C THR A 7 1.75 4.80 2.94
N THR A 8 1.70 4.01 4.00
CA THR A 8 1.99 2.58 3.97
C THR A 8 0.73 1.82 4.31
N ILE A 9 0.36 0.86 3.47
CA ILE A 9 -0.76 -0.05 3.68
C ILE A 9 -0.21 -1.48 3.76
N VAL A 10 -0.46 -2.17 4.86
CA VAL A 10 -0.11 -3.60 4.99
C VAL A 10 -1.37 -4.43 4.79
N VAL A 11 -1.33 -5.34 3.81
CA VAL A 11 -2.41 -6.28 3.53
C VAL A 11 -2.19 -7.55 4.34
N GLN A 12 -3.13 -7.88 5.22
CA GLN A 12 -2.99 -8.95 6.21
C GLN A 12 -3.41 -10.32 5.67
N ASP A 13 -4.17 -10.33 4.56
CA ASP A 13 -4.63 -11.53 3.86
C ASP A 13 -3.87 -11.73 2.55
N ARG A 14 -3.91 -12.95 1.99
CA ARG A 14 -3.28 -13.25 0.70
C ARG A 14 -3.87 -12.35 -0.40
N VAL A 15 -2.99 -11.78 -1.20
CA VAL A 15 -3.34 -10.89 -2.31
C VAL A 15 -2.33 -11.12 -3.44
N ASP A 16 -2.80 -11.02 -4.68
CA ASP A 16 -1.90 -10.98 -5.83
C ASP A 16 -1.17 -9.62 -5.86
N ALA A 17 0.16 -9.65 -5.80
CA ALA A 17 0.98 -8.44 -5.74
C ALA A 17 0.90 -7.62 -7.03
N TYR A 18 0.73 -8.26 -8.19
CA TYR A 18 0.58 -7.58 -9.47
C TYR A 18 -0.80 -6.92 -9.60
N GLU A 19 -1.86 -7.58 -9.14
CA GLU A 19 -3.19 -6.95 -9.07
C GLU A 19 -3.21 -5.75 -8.11
N LEU A 20 -2.60 -5.90 -6.93
CA LEU A 20 -2.46 -4.81 -5.97
C LEU A 20 -1.66 -3.64 -6.57
N PHE A 21 -0.58 -3.93 -7.28
CA PHE A 21 0.23 -2.91 -7.94
C PHE A 21 -0.53 -2.22 -9.09
N ALA A 22 -1.28 -2.96 -9.90
CA ALA A 22 -2.14 -2.40 -10.94
C ALA A 22 -3.23 -1.48 -10.35
N ALA A 23 -3.83 -1.87 -9.22
CA ALA A 23 -4.77 -1.05 -8.48
C ALA A 23 -4.12 0.24 -7.97
N ALA A 24 -2.92 0.14 -7.37
CA ALA A 24 -2.17 1.30 -6.89
C ALA A 24 -1.83 2.29 -8.03
N ARG A 25 -1.43 1.79 -9.20
CA ARG A 25 -1.21 2.61 -10.40
C ARG A 25 -2.48 3.31 -10.87
N THR A 26 -3.61 2.61 -10.86
CA THR A 26 -4.93 3.19 -11.18
C THR A 26 -5.30 4.29 -10.17
N VAL A 27 -5.03 4.09 -8.88
CA VAL A 27 -5.27 5.10 -7.83
C VAL A 27 -4.41 6.35 -8.04
N LEU A 28 -3.17 6.17 -8.50
CA LEU A 28 -2.29 7.27 -8.92
C LEU A 28 -2.75 7.91 -10.24
N GLY A 29 -3.69 7.35 -10.98
CA GLY A 29 -4.04 7.86 -12.31
C GLY A 29 -2.93 7.65 -13.35
N LEU A 30 -2.01 6.72 -13.11
CA LEU A 30 -0.99 6.35 -14.07
C LEU A 30 -1.61 5.58 -15.24
N PRO A 31 -1.11 5.79 -16.47
CA PRO A 31 -1.60 5.05 -17.63
C PRO A 31 -1.22 3.57 -17.50
N LEU A 32 -2.07 2.68 -18.05
CA LEU A 32 -1.95 1.22 -17.88
C LEU A 32 -0.68 0.65 -18.55
N ASP A 33 -0.21 1.29 -19.62
CA ASP A 33 1.05 1.02 -20.31
C ASP A 33 2.27 1.71 -19.67
N GLY A 34 2.06 2.44 -18.56
CA GLY A 34 3.12 3.03 -17.76
C GLY A 34 4.19 1.99 -17.38
N ARG A 35 5.45 2.41 -17.45
CA ARG A 35 6.61 1.57 -17.14
C ARG A 35 6.64 1.19 -15.65
N TRP A 36 7.29 0.10 -15.31
CA TRP A 36 7.56 -0.26 -13.92
C TRP A 36 8.73 -1.23 -13.91
N HIS A 37 9.33 -1.44 -12.75
CA HIS A 37 10.33 -2.49 -12.59
C HIS A 37 10.01 -3.39 -11.41
N LEU A 38 10.56 -4.60 -11.47
CA LEU A 38 10.65 -5.53 -10.36
C LEU A 38 12.07 -5.40 -9.78
N VAL A 39 12.16 -5.17 -8.48
CA VAL A 39 13.43 -5.22 -7.73
C VAL A 39 13.41 -6.44 -6.82
N ASP A 40 14.51 -7.20 -6.83
CA ASP A 40 14.70 -8.36 -5.97
C ASP A 40 15.62 -7.99 -4.79
N HIS A 41 15.09 -8.08 -3.57
CA HIS A 41 15.82 -7.90 -2.31
C HIS A 41 16.09 -9.25 -1.61
N GLY A 42 16.11 -10.35 -2.36
CA GLY A 42 16.42 -11.71 -1.92
C GLY A 42 15.24 -12.42 -1.25
N ARG A 43 14.68 -11.85 -0.18
CA ARG A 43 13.50 -12.41 0.52
C ARG A 43 12.20 -11.70 0.19
N VAL A 44 12.30 -10.52 -0.39
CA VAL A 44 11.18 -9.64 -0.74
C VAL A 44 11.39 -9.14 -2.15
N HIS A 45 10.34 -9.23 -2.95
CA HIS A 45 10.26 -8.55 -4.23
C HIS A 45 9.56 -7.20 -4.06
N MET A 46 9.91 -6.23 -4.91
CA MET A 46 9.25 -4.93 -4.97
C MET A 46 8.86 -4.61 -6.42
N LEU A 47 7.55 -4.43 -6.67
CA LEU A 47 7.06 -3.77 -7.88
C LEU A 47 7.05 -2.27 -7.64
N GLN A 48 7.58 -1.45 -8.56
CA GLN A 48 7.64 0.00 -8.37
C GLN A 48 7.44 0.79 -9.66
N THR A 49 6.69 1.89 -9.57
CA THR A 49 6.53 2.88 -10.65
C THR A 49 7.80 3.70 -10.83
N LEU A 50 8.09 4.19 -12.04
CA LEU A 50 9.25 5.07 -12.26
C LEU A 50 8.92 6.55 -11.94
N PRO A 51 9.89 7.36 -11.45
CA PRO A 51 9.70 8.78 -11.16
C PRO A 51 9.24 9.64 -12.34
N GLU A 52 9.60 9.27 -13.57
CA GLU A 52 9.38 10.09 -14.78
C GLU A 52 8.00 9.91 -15.42
N GLN A 53 6.98 9.51 -14.66
CA GLN A 53 5.66 9.16 -15.20
C GLN A 53 4.59 10.23 -15.01
N GLY A 54 5.00 11.45 -14.67
CA GLY A 54 4.09 12.59 -14.55
C GLY A 54 3.22 12.60 -13.30
N MET A 55 3.47 11.71 -12.34
CA MET A 55 2.80 11.72 -11.04
C MET A 55 3.77 12.13 -9.92
N PRO A 56 3.32 12.94 -8.95
CA PRO A 56 4.19 13.44 -7.88
C PRO A 56 4.48 12.40 -6.80
N ALA A 57 3.91 11.18 -6.88
CA ALA A 57 4.23 10.07 -6.00
C ALA A 57 4.60 8.81 -6.78
N LEU A 58 5.42 7.97 -6.16
CA LEU A 58 5.66 6.59 -6.55
C LEU A 58 4.69 5.66 -5.82
N ALA A 59 4.28 4.58 -6.49
CA ALA A 59 3.71 3.41 -5.83
C ALA A 59 4.76 2.29 -5.80
N SER A 60 4.92 1.64 -4.65
CA SER A 60 5.64 0.37 -4.54
C SER A 60 4.81 -0.70 -3.84
N VAL A 61 4.92 -1.95 -4.30
CA VAL A 61 4.32 -3.12 -3.64
C VAL A 61 5.43 -4.10 -3.31
N HIS A 62 5.62 -4.33 -2.02
CA HIS A 62 6.58 -5.28 -1.46
C HIS A 62 5.85 -6.56 -1.09
N PHE A 63 6.39 -7.72 -1.49
CA PHE A 63 5.80 -9.02 -1.20
C PHE A 63 6.88 -10.10 -0.99
N PRO A 64 6.68 -11.04 -0.04
CA PRO A 64 7.62 -12.13 0.19
C PRO A 64 7.74 -13.07 -1.03
N VAL A 65 8.97 -13.44 -1.39
CA VAL A 65 9.25 -14.31 -2.55
C VAL A 65 8.64 -15.70 -2.38
N ASP A 66 8.55 -16.19 -1.15
CA ASP A 66 7.99 -17.50 -0.82
C ASP A 66 6.45 -17.52 -0.74
N GLY A 67 5.80 -16.36 -0.97
CA GLY A 67 4.34 -16.19 -0.88
C GLY A 67 3.77 -16.39 0.52
N ARG A 68 4.61 -16.48 1.56
CA ARG A 68 4.18 -16.61 2.95
C ARG A 68 3.94 -15.25 3.57
N ARG A 69 3.24 -15.23 4.70
CA ARG A 69 3.01 -14.01 5.47
C ARG A 69 4.34 -13.54 6.07
N HIS A 70 4.76 -12.31 5.79
CA HIS A 70 5.86 -11.67 6.47
C HIS A 70 5.50 -11.44 7.95
N PRO A 71 6.41 -11.70 8.91
CA PRO A 71 6.12 -11.51 10.33
C PRO A 71 5.87 -10.03 10.70
N GLY A 72 6.35 -9.10 9.89
CA GLY A 72 6.35 -7.66 10.18
C GLY A 72 7.67 -7.23 10.81
N GLU A 73 7.71 -6.00 11.31
CA GLU A 73 8.85 -5.43 12.04
C GLU A 73 8.32 -4.82 13.35
N PRO A 74 8.21 -5.62 14.43
CA PRO A 74 7.62 -5.18 15.69
C PRO A 74 8.30 -3.94 16.29
N ASP A 75 9.63 -3.87 16.20
CA ASP A 75 10.42 -2.75 16.72
C ASP A 75 10.16 -1.44 15.96
N ALA A 76 9.79 -1.55 14.67
CA ALA A 76 9.39 -0.42 13.82
C ALA A 76 7.87 -0.19 13.82
N GLY A 77 7.10 -0.99 14.58
CA GLY A 77 5.64 -0.92 14.61
C GLY A 77 4.96 -1.34 13.31
N ILE A 78 5.66 -2.01 12.39
CA ILE A 78 5.11 -2.46 11.09
C ILE A 78 4.42 -3.82 11.28
N PRO A 79 3.10 -3.92 11.05
CA PRO A 79 2.39 -5.20 11.15
C PRO A 79 2.89 -6.22 10.13
N GLY A 80 2.76 -7.51 10.46
CA GLY A 80 2.94 -8.58 9.48
C GLY A 80 1.82 -8.63 8.46
N GLY A 81 2.13 -9.12 7.26
CA GLY A 81 1.19 -9.19 6.14
C GLY A 81 1.73 -9.98 4.95
N TYR A 82 0.91 -10.11 3.91
CA TYR A 82 1.30 -10.75 2.64
C TYR A 82 1.83 -9.75 1.61
N ALA A 83 1.47 -8.47 1.75
CA ALA A 83 2.01 -7.40 0.94
C ALA A 83 2.04 -6.09 1.72
N LEU A 84 2.96 -5.21 1.34
CA LEU A 84 3.05 -3.82 1.78
C LEU A 84 2.97 -2.92 0.54
N LEU A 85 1.97 -2.07 0.48
CA LEU A 85 1.82 -1.02 -0.52
C LEU A 85 2.30 0.31 0.08
N ALA A 86 3.20 1.01 -0.60
CA ALA A 86 3.62 2.36 -0.21
C ALA A 86 3.34 3.36 -1.33
N PHE A 87 2.80 4.52 -0.95
CA PHE A 87 2.81 5.73 -1.76
C PHE A 87 3.83 6.71 -1.19
N THR A 88 4.80 7.14 -1.98
CA THR A 88 5.90 8.00 -1.53
C THR A 88 6.02 9.23 -2.42
N SER A 89 6.02 10.41 -1.82
CA SER A 89 6.27 11.68 -2.51
C SER A 89 7.18 12.59 -1.70
N ASP A 90 7.74 13.59 -2.36
CA ASP A 90 8.27 14.77 -1.69
C ASP A 90 7.12 15.63 -1.13
N GLY A 91 7.43 16.56 -0.24
CA GLY A 91 6.47 17.57 0.21
C GLY A 91 5.76 17.25 1.53
N GLY A 92 6.32 16.40 2.39
CA GLY A 92 5.71 15.97 3.66
C GLY A 92 5.41 17.09 4.67
N GLY A 93 5.95 18.29 4.48
CA GLY A 93 5.58 19.49 5.24
C GLY A 93 4.31 20.19 4.74
N ASP A 94 3.84 19.88 3.53
CA ASP A 94 2.68 20.49 2.89
C ASP A 94 1.37 19.80 3.33
N PRO A 95 0.42 20.52 3.96
CA PRO A 95 -0.89 19.98 4.33
C PRO A 95 -1.70 19.43 3.15
N GLY A 96 -1.52 19.99 1.96
CA GLY A 96 -2.15 19.55 0.71
C GLY A 96 -1.67 18.17 0.29
N ILE A 97 -0.36 17.93 0.32
CA ILE A 97 0.22 16.61 0.05
C ILE A 97 -0.25 15.58 1.08
N ARG A 98 -0.28 15.93 2.37
CA ARG A 98 -0.80 15.02 3.42
C ARG A 98 -2.27 14.65 3.19
N ARG A 99 -3.10 15.59 2.73
CA ARG A 99 -4.50 15.31 2.38
C ARG A 99 -4.57 14.37 1.17
N TRP A 100 -3.81 14.66 0.13
CA TRP A 100 -3.76 13.83 -1.07
C TRP A 100 -3.32 12.39 -0.77
N HIS A 101 -2.33 12.19 0.10
CA HIS A 101 -1.92 10.87 0.59
C HIS A 101 -3.04 10.11 1.31
N ARG A 102 -3.86 10.81 2.11
CA ARG A 102 -5.08 10.20 2.69
C ARG A 102 -6.08 9.78 1.63
N ASP A 103 -6.26 10.58 0.58
CA ASP A 103 -7.16 10.25 -0.52
C ASP A 103 -6.65 9.07 -1.37
N LEU A 104 -5.32 8.94 -1.55
CA LEU A 104 -4.71 7.76 -2.18
C LEU A 104 -4.98 6.50 -1.33
N ALA A 105 -4.71 6.58 -0.03
CA ALA A 105 -4.96 5.46 0.88
C ALA A 105 -6.44 5.08 0.97
N GLY A 106 -7.35 6.07 0.98
CA GLY A 106 -8.79 5.81 1.00
C GLY A 106 -9.27 5.06 -0.24
N ARG A 107 -8.74 5.40 -1.42
CA ARG A 107 -9.07 4.72 -2.68
C ARG A 107 -8.47 3.31 -2.75
N ALA A 108 -7.21 3.14 -2.38
CA ALA A 108 -6.58 1.81 -2.30
C ALA A 108 -7.28 0.92 -1.25
N GLY A 109 -7.60 1.50 -0.09
CA GLY A 109 -8.36 0.86 0.98
C GLY A 109 -9.74 0.40 0.51
N SER A 110 -10.47 1.25 -0.23
CA SER A 110 -11.76 0.88 -0.81
C SER A 110 -11.66 -0.31 -1.77
N TRP A 111 -10.60 -0.36 -2.58
CA TRP A 111 -10.32 -1.51 -3.46
C TRP A 111 -10.06 -2.80 -2.66
N LEU A 112 -9.28 -2.72 -1.58
CA LEU A 112 -9.01 -3.86 -0.67
C LEU A 112 -10.28 -4.33 0.03
N THR A 113 -11.08 -3.39 0.55
CA THR A 113 -12.35 -3.66 1.23
C THR A 113 -13.37 -4.30 0.29
N SER A 114 -13.46 -3.86 -0.97
CA SER A 114 -14.35 -4.48 -1.98
C SER A 114 -14.02 -5.97 -2.23
N ARG A 115 -12.78 -6.38 -1.96
CA ARG A 115 -12.28 -7.76 -2.05
C ARG A 115 -12.30 -8.50 -0.72
N ARG A 116 -12.85 -7.87 0.33
CA ARG A 116 -12.92 -8.41 1.71
C ARG A 116 -11.54 -8.75 2.30
N LEU A 117 -10.50 -8.00 1.90
CA LEU A 117 -9.15 -8.17 2.44
C LEU A 117 -8.97 -7.30 3.67
N ARG A 118 -8.36 -7.82 4.74
CA ARG A 118 -7.98 -7.04 5.92
C ARG A 118 -6.70 -6.25 5.64
N TRP A 119 -6.66 -5.00 6.07
CA TRP A 119 -5.53 -4.12 5.88
C TRP A 119 -5.36 -3.12 7.01
N THR A 120 -4.14 -2.66 7.22
CA THR A 120 -3.79 -1.56 8.13
C THR A 120 -3.11 -0.45 7.35
N VAL A 121 -3.19 0.79 7.82
CA VAL A 121 -2.57 1.96 7.19
C VAL A 121 -1.81 2.82 8.19
N SER A 122 -0.64 3.27 7.77
CA SER A 122 0.16 4.31 8.43
C SER A 122 0.30 5.52 7.50
N TYR A 123 0.14 6.72 8.05
CA TYR A 123 0.35 7.98 7.34
C TYR A 123 1.61 8.67 7.85
N ALA A 124 2.51 9.06 6.94
CA ALA A 124 3.76 9.73 7.25
C ALA A 124 4.58 8.99 8.33
N ASP A 125 4.67 7.67 8.19
CA ASP A 125 5.38 6.77 9.11
C ASP A 125 4.85 6.84 10.57
N GLY A 126 3.61 7.29 10.75
CA GLY A 126 2.91 7.27 12.03
C GLY A 126 2.44 5.87 12.44
N PRO A 127 1.71 5.74 13.56
CA PRO A 127 1.19 4.46 14.01
C PRO A 127 0.22 3.85 12.98
N PHE A 128 0.29 2.53 12.81
CA PHE A 128 -0.67 1.82 11.98
C PHE A 128 -2.06 1.83 12.63
N THR A 129 -3.05 2.18 11.83
CA THR A 129 -4.46 2.10 12.18
C THR A 129 -5.13 1.03 11.31
N THR A 130 -6.16 0.38 11.83
CA THR A 130 -6.88 -0.65 11.06
C THR A 130 -7.78 0.01 10.03
N GLY A 131 -7.66 -0.41 8.77
CA GLY A 131 -8.60 -0.10 7.71
C GLY A 131 -9.70 -1.17 7.64
N TYR A 132 -10.96 -0.76 7.48
CA TYR A 132 -12.08 -1.68 7.62
C TYR A 132 -12.24 -2.57 6.39
N ALA A 133 -12.07 -3.89 6.56
CA ALA A 133 -12.92 -4.88 5.90
C ALA A 133 -13.58 -5.69 7.03
N PRO A 134 -14.84 -5.39 7.39
CA PRO A 134 -15.56 -6.28 8.29
C PRO A 134 -15.81 -7.57 7.50
N HIS A 135 -15.19 -8.66 7.92
CA HIS A 135 -15.93 -9.90 7.87
C HIS A 135 -17.02 -9.75 8.93
N ASP A 136 -18.27 -9.77 8.50
CA ASP A 136 -19.38 -10.08 9.39
C ASP A 136 -19.52 -11.61 9.43
N PRO A 137 -19.06 -12.30 10.49
CA PRO A 137 -19.38 -13.70 10.68
C PRO A 137 -20.83 -13.93 11.16
N GLN A 138 -21.67 -12.91 11.32
CA GLN A 138 -23.06 -13.06 11.80
C GLN A 138 -24.12 -13.18 10.69
N ALA A 139 -23.75 -13.27 9.41
CA ALA A 139 -24.71 -13.55 8.33
C ALA A 139 -25.09 -15.04 8.18
N VAL A 140 -24.92 -15.85 9.22
CA VAL A 140 -25.54 -17.17 9.33
C VAL A 140 -26.17 -17.28 10.71
N THR A 141 -27.48 -17.52 10.73
CA THR A 141 -28.38 -17.68 11.89
C THR A 141 -29.06 -16.39 12.40
N GLN A 142 -30.18 -16.01 11.77
CA GLN A 142 -31.52 -16.32 12.29
C GLN A 142 -32.55 -16.29 11.15
#